data_AF-A0A5A9EBN3-F1
#
_entry.id   AF-A0A5A9EBN3-F1
#
_cell.length_a   1.000
_cell.length_b   1.000
_cell.length_c   1.000
_cell.angle_alpha   90.00
_cell.angle_beta   90.00
_cell.angle_gamma   90.00
#
_symmetry.space_group_name_H-M   'P 1'
#
loop_
_entity.id
_entity.type
_entity.pdbx_description
1 polymer ?
#
loop_
_entity_poly.entity_id
_entity_poly.type
_entity_poly.pdbx_seq_one_letter_code
_entity_poly.pdbx_strand_id
1 'polypeptide(L)' 'MIESYEYERVSFQNVTDNEGKRVLLLIDKNGVEQYKTIFIKNTSRLKIIKINEGQIFNEILDE' A
#
# COMPACT_ATOMS: atom_id res chain seq x y z
N MET A 1 -28.52 7.97 17.85
CA MET A 1 -27.53 6.86 17.83
C MET A 1 -26.68 7.07 16.60
N ILE A 2 -25.38 7.27 16.77
CA ILE A 2 -24.44 7.37 15.64
C ILE A 2 -23.79 6.01 15.54
N GLU A 3 -24.11 5.27 14.48
CA GLU A 3 -23.42 4.02 14.14
C GLU A 3 -22.00 4.39 13.70
N SER A 4 -21.01 4.11 14.55
CA SER A 4 -19.62 4.16 14.13
C SER A 4 -19.35 2.95 13.24
N TYR A 5 -19.28 3.15 11.93
CA TYR A 5 -18.70 2.16 11.02
C TYR A 5 -17.20 2.10 11.33
N GLU A 6 -16.77 1.02 11.98
CA GLU A 6 -15.36 0.74 12.19
C GLU A 6 -14.74 0.49 10.80
N TYR A 7 -14.25 1.57 10.16
CA TYR A 7 -13.37 1.46 9.00
C TYR A 7 -12.33 0.40 9.36
N GLU A 8 -12.22 -0.64 8.54
CA GLU A 8 -11.28 -1.73 8.76
C GLU A 8 -9.94 -1.14 9.19
N ARG A 9 -9.50 -1.48 10.41
CA ARG A 9 -8.21 -1.01 10.92
C ARG A 9 -7.13 -1.65 10.07
N VAL A 10 -6.72 -0.94 9.03
CA VAL A 10 -5.56 -1.28 8.21
C VAL A 10 -4.37 -0.52 8.76
N SER A 11 -3.27 -1.21 9.00
CA SER A 11 -2.00 -0.62 9.40
C SER A 11 -1.04 -0.61 8.22
N PHE A 12 -0.14 0.38 8.22
CA PHE A 12 0.93 0.48 7.23
C PHE A 12 2.25 0.10 7.89
N GLN A 13 2.94 -0.88 7.33
CA GLN A 13 4.30 -1.23 7.73
C GLN A 13 5.29 -0.74 6.68
N ASN A 14 6.26 0.06 7.10
CA ASN A 14 7.38 0.43 6.24
C ASN A 14 8.38 -0.72 6.17
N VAL A 15 8.61 -1.26 4.96
CA VAL A 15 9.61 -2.31 4.72
C VAL A 15 10.93 -1.70 4.30
N THR A 16 10.89 -0.65 3.48
CA THR A 16 12.06 0.08 3.02
C THR A 16 11.67 1.48 2.61
N ASP A 17 12.54 2.43 2.93
CA ASP A 17 12.53 3.77 2.38
C ASP A 17 13.98 4.20 2.09
N ASN A 18 14.33 4.29 0.82
CA ASN A 18 15.64 4.75 0.38
C ASN A 18 15.51 5.73 -0.78
N GLU A 19 16.63 6.24 -1.30
CA GLU A 19 16.62 7.24 -2.37
C GLU A 19 15.91 6.78 -3.64
N GLY A 20 15.94 5.48 -3.96
CA GLY A 20 15.31 4.95 -5.16
C GLY A 20 13.83 4.59 -5.00
N LYS A 21 13.43 4.04 -3.85
CA LYS A 21 12.08 3.51 -3.65
C LYS A 21 11.59 3.55 -2.20
N ARG A 22 10.27 3.57 -2.05
CA ARG A 22 9.55 3.28 -0.80
C ARG A 22 8.66 2.05 -0.99
N VAL A 23 8.69 1.14 -0.02
CA VAL A 23 7.86 -0.08 -0.01
C VAL A 23 7.07 -0.13 1.29
N LEU A 24 5.74 -0.18 1.18
CA LEU A 24 4.84 -0.33 2.31
C LEU A 24 4.03 -1.63 2.17
N LEU A 25 3.69 -2.23 3.31
CA LEU A 25 2.69 -3.29 3.40
C LEU A 25 1.45 -2.74 4.08
N LEU A 26 0.27 -3.07 3.54
CA LEU A 26 -1.01 -2.84 4.20
C LEU A 26 -1.41 -4.15 4.87
N ILE A 27 -1.62 -4.08 6.17
CA ILE A 27 -1.91 -5.23 7.02
C ILE A 27 -3.27 -5.01 7.65
N ASP A 28 -4.17 -5.97 7.50
CA ASP A 28 -5.50 -5.91 8.11
C ASP A 28 -5.45 -6.09 9.63
N LYS A 29 -6.62 -5.98 10.27
CA LYS A 29 -6.77 -6.14 11.72
C LYS A 29 -6.36 -7.51 12.27
N ASN A 30 -6.30 -8.54 11.43
CA ASN A 30 -5.89 -9.89 11.80
C ASN A 30 -4.37 -10.10 11.65
N GLY A 31 -3.63 -9.07 11.22
CA GLY A 31 -2.20 -9.18 10.95
C GLY A 31 -1.88 -9.76 9.57
N VAL A 32 -2.86 -9.85 8.67
CA VAL A 32 -2.65 -10.42 7.33
C VAL A 32 -2.31 -9.32 6.33
N GLU A 33 -1.23 -9.52 5.58
CA GLU A 33 -0.84 -8.65 4.48
C GLU A 33 -1.88 -8.72 3.35
N GLN A 34 -2.46 -7.56 3.02
CA GLN A 34 -3.47 -7.44 1.97
C GLN A 34 -2.88 -6.82 0.70
N TYR A 35 -1.97 -5.86 0.85
CA TYR A 35 -1.32 -5.18 -0.27
C TYR A 35 0.14 -4.89 0.00
N LYS A 36 0.92 -4.89 -1.08
CA LYS A 36 2.25 -4.32 -1.14
C LYS A 36 2.25 -3.14 -2.09
N THR A 37 2.77 -2.01 -1.65
CA THR A 37 2.99 -0.83 -2.49
C THR A 37 4.47 -0.66 -2.77
N ILE A 38 4.79 -0.21 -3.98
CA ILE A 38 6.16 0.17 -4.37
C ILE A 38 6.06 1.51 -5.07
N PHE A 39 6.59 2.55 -4.43
CA PHE A 39 6.74 3.85 -5.04
C PHE A 39 8.19 4.03 -5.51
N ILE A 40 8.37 4.20 -6.81
CA ILE A 40 9.66 4.42 -7.46
C ILE A 40 9.83 5.93 -7.63
N LYS A 41 10.70 6.53 -6.81
CA LYS A 41 10.77 7.99 -6.61
C LYS A 41 11.22 8.74 -7.87
N ASN A 42 12.19 8.20 -8.60
CA ASN A 42 12.77 8.85 -9.78
C ASN A 42 11.82 8.97 -10.99
N THR A 43 10.73 8.20 -11.00
CA THR A 43 9.75 8.17 -12.08
C THR A 43 8.35 8.49 -11.60
N SER A 44 8.21 8.87 -10.32
CA SER A 44 6.92 9.05 -9.64
C SER A 44 5.96 7.88 -9.87
N ARG A 45 6.48 6.66 -10.07
CA ARG A 45 5.67 5.50 -10.43
C ARG A 45 5.21 4.77 -9.18
N LEU A 46 3.90 4.59 -9.06
CA LEU A 46 3.30 3.79 -8.01
C LEU A 46 2.87 2.44 -8.56
N LYS A 47 3.27 1.37 -7.88
CA LYS A 47 2.75 0.02 -8.07
C LYS A 47 1.97 -0.40 -6.83
N ILE A 48 0.79 -0.99 -7.03
CA ILE A 48 0.01 -1.64 -5.98
C ILE A 48 -0.18 -3.09 -6.40
N ILE A 49 0.24 -4.00 -5.52
CA ILE A 49 0.11 -5.44 -5.68
C ILE A 49 -0.83 -5.92 -4.57
N LYS A 50 -1.94 -6.55 -4.94
CA LYS A 50 -2.81 -7.25 -4.01
C LYS A 50 -2.27 -8.65 -3.77
N ILE A 51 -2.15 -9.05 -2.52
CA ILE A 51 -1.67 -10.38 -2.17
C ILE A 51 -2.64 -11.42 -2.75
N ASN A 52 -2.09 -12.48 -3.36
CA ASN A 52 -2.83 -13.54 -4.09
C ASN A 52 -3.54 -13.14 -5.40
N GLU A 53 -3.65 -11.84 -5.73
CA GLU A 53 -4.31 -11.38 -6.97
C GLU A 53 -3.34 -10.68 -7.94
N GLY A 54 -2.16 -10.27 -7.48
CA GLY A 54 -1.12 -9.70 -8.33
C GLY A 54 -1.21 -8.17 -8.45
N GLN A 55 -0.57 -7.62 -9.49
CA GLN A 55 -0.47 -6.18 -9.68
C GLN A 55 -1.81 -5.60 -10.17
N ILE A 56 -2.40 -4.71 -9.39
CA ILE A 56 -3.69 -4.07 -9.67
C ILE A 56 -3.56 -2.59 -10.06
N PHE A 57 -2.39 -1.99 -9.84
CA PHE A 57 -2.08 -0.62 -10.24
C PHE A 57 -0.59 -0.51 -10.59
N ASN A 58 -0.26 0.23 -11.66
CA ASN A 58 1.11 0.49 -12.07
C ASN A 58 1.19 1.71 -12.99
N GLU A 59 1.06 2.90 -12.42
CA GLU A 59 1.07 4.14 -13.20
C GLU A 59 2.08 5.15 -12.66
N ILE A 60 2.46 6.08 -13.53
CA ILE A 60 3.14 7.31 -13.13
C ILE A 60 2.08 8.21 -12.49
N LEU A 61 2.39 8.77 -11.33
CA LEU A 61 1.55 9.76 -10.69
C LEU A 61 1.88 11.12 -11.32
N ASP A 62 0.94 11.67 -12.07
CA ASP A 62 1.00 13.06 -12.55
C ASP A 62 0.57 14.01 -11.42
N GLU A 63 1.21 15.19 -11.34
CA GLU A 63 0.88 16.27 -10.38
C GLU A 63 -0.33 17.10 -10.81
#